data_AF-A0A963A5C2-F1
#
_entry.id   AF-A0A963A5C2-F1
#
_cell.length_a   1.000
_cell.length_b   1.000
_cell.length_c   1.000
_cell.angle_alpha   90.00
_cell.angle_beta   90.00
_cell.angle_gamma   90.00
#
_symmetry.space_group_name_H-M   'P 1'
#
loop_
_entity.id
_entity.type
_entity.pdbx_description
1 polymer ?
#
loop_
_entity_poly.entity_id
_entity_poly.type
_entity_poly.pdbx_seq_one_letter_code
_entity_poly.pdbx_strand_id
1 'polypeptide(L)' 'MSNEKKRFFVSYRRRATPDGNLARILVQRLESAGHEVFIDVHMTIGTRWIEEIEQRIRWCDYLIVLLSEES' A
#
# COMPACT_ATOMS: atom_id res chain seq x y z
N MET A 1 17.58 -18.23 6.54
CA MET A 1 16.43 -17.66 7.30
C MET A 1 15.24 -17.71 6.36
N SER A 2 14.21 -18.49 6.67
CA SER A 2 12.97 -18.46 5.91
C SER A 2 12.34 -17.09 6.11
N ASN A 3 12.39 -16.23 5.08
CA ASN A 3 11.72 -14.95 5.15
C ASN A 3 10.21 -15.26 5.15
N GLU A 4 9.56 -15.11 6.31
CA GLU A 4 8.13 -15.39 6.42
C GLU A 4 7.38 -14.42 5.51
N LYS A 5 6.42 -14.94 4.74
CA LYS A 5 5.56 -14.11 3.91
C LYS A 5 4.77 -13.16 4.80
N LYS A 6 4.79 -11.86 4.49
CA LYS A 6 4.10 -10.79 5.22
C LYS A 6 3.21 -10.01 4.28
N ARG A 7 2.21 -9.34 4.84
CA ARG A 7 1.20 -8.57 4.12
C ARG A 7 1.39 -7.09 4.40
N PHE A 8 1.56 -6.30 3.36
CA PHE A 8 1.81 -4.87 3.43
C PHE A 8 0.64 -4.11 2.82
N PHE A 9 0.20 -3.04 3.46
CA PHE A 9 -0.64 -2.02 2.85
C PHE A 9 0.21 -0.76 2.66
N VAL A 10 0.43 -0.34 1.42
CA VAL A 10 1.10 0.93 1.08
C VAL A 10 0.05 2.00 0.76
N SER A 11 -0.05 3.00 1.63
CA SER A 11 -0.89 4.19 1.46
C SER A 11 -0.04 5.38 1.01
N TYR A 12 -0.50 6.08 -0.04
CA TYR A 12 0.24 7.21 -0.63
C TYR A 12 -0.70 8.10 -1.45
N ARG A 13 -0.28 9.35 -1.71
CA ARG A 13 -1.01 10.24 -2.62
C ARG A 13 -0.55 10.05 -4.07
N ARG A 14 -1.39 9.42 -4.88
CA ARG A 14 -1.13 9.13 -6.31
C ARG A 14 -0.67 10.30 -7.17
N ARG A 15 -1.24 11.49 -6.95
CA ARG A 15 -0.96 12.68 -7.76
C ARG A 15 0.29 13.44 -7.33
N ALA A 16 0.86 13.09 -6.16
CA ALA A 16 2.15 13.59 -5.74
C ALA A 16 3.23 12.76 -6.43
N THR A 17 3.94 13.36 -7.39
CA THR A 17 5.02 12.71 -8.16
C THR A 17 6.09 12.01 -7.29
N PRO A 18 6.58 12.58 -6.16
CA PRO A 18 7.54 11.88 -5.31
C PRO A 18 6.96 10.61 -4.70
N ASP A 19 5.70 10.63 -4.29
CA ASP A 19 5.05 9.52 -3.58
C ASP A 19 4.78 8.34 -4.51
N GLY A 20 4.32 8.61 -5.74
CA GLY A 20 4.05 7.56 -6.73
C GLY A 20 5.30 6.78 -7.14
N ASN A 21 6.42 7.47 -7.34
CA ASN A 21 7.69 6.82 -7.69
C ASN A 21 8.22 5.94 -6.54
N LEU A 22 8.19 6.47 -5.31
CA LEU A 22 8.62 5.73 -4.13
C LEU A 22 7.72 4.51 -3.87
N ALA A 23 6.40 4.68 -3.97
CA ALA A 23 5.43 3.61 -3.78
C ALA A 23 5.67 2.46 -4.77
N ARG A 24 5.92 2.77 -6.05
CA ARG A 24 6.21 1.76 -7.07
C ARG A 24 7.47 0.96 -6.77
N ILE A 25 8.55 1.64 -6.36
CA ILE A 25 9.82 0.99 -6.00
C ILE A 25 9.63 0.09 -4.78
N LEU A 26 8.91 0.58 -3.77
CA LEU A 26 8.66 -0.16 -2.52
C LEU A 26 7.87 -1.45 -2.79
N VAL A 27 6.76 -1.36 -3.52
CA VAL A 27 5.93 -2.52 -3.90
C VAL A 27 6.77 -3.56 -4.64
N GLN A 28 7.48 -3.14 -5.69
CA GLN A 28 8.30 -4.04 -6.49
C GLN A 28 9.33 -4.79 -5.64
N ARG A 29 9.97 -4.10 -4.68
CA ARG A 29 10.97 -4.70 -3.79
C ARG A 29 10.33 -5.67 -2.78
N LEU A 30 9.20 -5.32 -2.18
CA LEU A 30 8.49 -6.17 -1.23
C LEU A 30 7.96 -7.44 -1.90
N GLU A 31 7.36 -7.32 -3.08
CA GLU A 31 6.88 -8.46 -3.87
C GLU A 31 8.05 -9.35 -4.31
N SER A 32 9.17 -8.76 -4.75
CA SER A 32 10.39 -9.52 -5.11
C SER A 32 11.00 -10.26 -3.92
N ALA A 33 10.77 -9.79 -2.70
CA ALA A 33 11.18 -10.46 -1.47
C ALA A 33 10.19 -11.56 -1.01
N GLY A 34 9.12 -11.80 -1.78
CA GLY A 34 8.13 -12.85 -1.53
C GLY A 34 6.93 -12.41 -0.68
N HIS A 35 6.77 -11.12 -0.44
CA HIS A 35 5.67 -10.58 0.38
C HIS A 35 4.41 -10.28 -0.46
N GLU A 36 3.27 -10.18 0.22
CA GLU A 36 2.00 -9.71 -0.36
C GLU A 36 1.86 -8.21 -0.13
N VAL A 37 1.50 -7.46 -1.17
CA VAL A 37 1.36 -6.01 -1.08
C VAL A 37 -0.01 -5.59 -1.63
N PHE A 38 -0.73 -4.80 -0.86
CA PHE A 38 -1.89 -4.05 -1.30
C PHE A 38 -1.46 -2.58 -1.50
N ILE A 39 -1.64 -2.09 -2.71
CA ILE A 39 -1.42 -0.70 -3.12
C ILE A 39 -2.54 -0.31 -4.09
N ASP A 40 -2.68 1.00 -4.31
CA ASP A 40 -3.35 1.51 -5.51
C ASP A 40 -4.84 1.23 -5.50
N VAL A 41 -5.51 1.86 -4.55
CA VAL A 41 -6.95 1.77 -4.35
C VAL A 41 -7.69 2.48 -5.50
N HIS A 42 -7.80 1.82 -6.66
CA HIS A 42 -8.66 2.24 -7.76
C HIS A 42 -10.06 1.76 -7.40
N MET A 43 -10.76 2.54 -6.61
CA MET A 43 -12.07 2.16 -6.11
C MET A 43 -13.05 3.30 -6.36
N THR A 44 -14.17 2.92 -6.96
CA THR A 44 -15.30 3.80 -7.24
C THR A 44 -15.74 4.49 -5.94
N ILE A 45 -15.79 5.81 -5.95
CA ILE A 45 -16.14 6.64 -4.79
C ILE A 45 -17.52 6.20 -4.25
N GLY A 46 -17.61 5.89 -2.95
CA GLY A 46 -18.86 5.48 -2.27
C GLY A 46 -18.61 4.65 -1.01
N THR A 47 -19.67 4.22 -0.31
CA THR A 47 -19.59 3.47 0.97
C THR A 47 -18.67 2.24 0.94
N ARG A 48 -18.59 1.55 -0.21
CA ARG A 48 -17.74 0.37 -0.41
C ARG A 48 -16.24 0.67 -0.27
N TRP A 49 -15.83 1.92 -0.50
CA TRP A 49 -14.44 2.37 -0.33
C TRP A 49 -13.97 2.23 1.13
N ILE A 50 -14.76 2.75 2.07
CA ILE A 50 -14.37 2.78 3.49
C ILE A 50 -14.23 1.35 4.01
N GLU A 51 -15.18 0.48 3.65
CA GLU A 51 -15.19 -0.93 4.03
C GLU A 51 -13.94 -1.68 3.53
N GLU A 52 -13.53 -1.48 2.28
CA GLU A 52 -12.32 -2.13 1.75
C GLU A 52 -11.06 -1.60 2.46
N ILE A 53 -10.94 -0.28 2.67
CA ILE A 53 -9.80 0.28 3.40
C ILE A 53 -9.70 -0.33 4.79
N GLU A 54 -10.80 -0.41 5.53
CA GLU A 54 -10.81 -1.06 6.84
C GLU A 54 -10.43 -2.54 6.76
N GLN A 55 -10.96 -3.28 5.78
CA GLN A 55 -10.62 -4.68 5.57
C GLN A 55 -9.13 -4.86 5.28
N ARG A 56 -8.53 -3.94 4.51
CA ARG A 56 -7.10 -3.99 4.15
C ARG A 56 -6.20 -3.61 5.30
N ILE A 57 -6.60 -2.65 6.13
CA ILE A 57 -5.93 -2.35 7.40
C ILE A 57 -5.95 -3.57 8.31
N ARG A 58 -7.10 -4.26 8.45
CA ARG A 58 -7.20 -5.50 9.25
C ARG A 58 -6.43 -6.68 8.66
N TRP A 59 -6.30 -6.73 7.34
CA TRP A 59 -5.60 -7.80 6.64
C TRP A 59 -4.07 -7.65 6.69
N CYS A 60 -3.51 -6.44 6.68
CA CYS A 60 -2.07 -6.26 6.60
C CYS A 60 -1.37 -6.52 7.94
N ASP A 61 -0.13 -6.99 7.89
CA ASP A 61 0.77 -7.07 9.04
C ASP A 61 1.49 -5.72 9.24
N TYR A 62 1.67 -4.95 8.16
CA TYR A 62 2.29 -3.63 8.15
C TYR A 62 1.51 -2.63 7.30
N LEU A 63 1.26 -1.44 7.85
CA LEU A 63 0.78 -0.26 7.13
C LEU A 63 1.94 0.71 6.91
N ILE A 64 2.24 1.01 5.64
CA ILE A 64 3.27 1.98 5.25
C ILE A 64 2.56 3.20 4.68
N VAL A 65 2.69 4.34 5.34
CA VAL A 65 2.12 5.62 4.88
C VAL A 65 3.26 6.46 4.33
N LEU A 66 3.21 6.75 3.03
CA LEU A 66 4.12 7.70 2.39
C LEU A 66 3.54 9.10 2.53
N LEU A 67 4.31 9.98 3.15
CA LEU A 67 3.95 11.37 3.38
C LEU A 67 4.99 12.27 2.70
N SER A 68 4.50 13.23 1.94
CA SER A 68 5.25 14.34 1.37
C SER A 68 4.56 15.66 1.71
N GLU A 69 5.18 16.79 1.41
CA GLU A 69 4.54 18.11 1.54
C GLU A 69 3.25 18.21 0.71
N GLU A 70 3.12 17.39 -0.34
CA GLU A 70 1.94 17.36 -1.20
C GLU A 70 0.87 16.37 -0.73
N SER A 71 1.12 15.55 0.31
CA SER A 71 0.20 14.51 0.81
C SER A 71 -1.04 15.06 1.49
#